data_AF-A0A841DAM0-F1
#
_entry.id   AF-A0A841DAM0-F1
#
_cell.length_a   1.000
_cell.length_b   1.000
_cell.length_c   1.000
_cell.angle_alpha   90.00
_cell.angle_beta   90.00
_cell.angle_gamma   90.00
#
_symmetry.space_group_name_H-M   'P 1'
#
loop_
_entity.id
_entity.type
_entity.pdbx_description
1 polymer ?
#
loop_
_entity_poly.entity_id
_entity_poly.type
_entity_poly.pdbx_seq_one_letter_code
_entity_poly.pdbx_strand_id
1 'polypeptide(L)'
;MGSIDVRRLTPEDWRTFRDIRLAALADAPEAFSSSLAREQAYDDARWQAMMAPERGHPRVELWVVDGNDRATGLYRRLGFEFTGEEEPCADDPRLRDRRMARALPVV
;
A
#
# COMPACT_ATOMS: atom_id res chain seq x y z
N MET A 1 -19.19 -2.58 -18.66
CA MET A 1 -18.76 -2.19 -17.30
C MET A 1 -18.04 -3.40 -16.72
N GLY A 2 -16.71 -3.43 -16.72
CA GLY A 2 -15.95 -4.58 -16.22
C GLY A 2 -15.98 -4.58 -14.70
N SER A 3 -16.54 -5.63 -14.09
CA SER A 3 -16.49 -5.82 -12.64
C SER A 3 -15.04 -6.07 -12.24
N ILE A 4 -14.49 -5.17 -11.42
CA ILE A 4 -13.17 -5.35 -10.81
C ILE A 4 -13.36 -6.26 -9.60
N ASP A 5 -12.76 -7.45 -9.65
CA ASP A 5 -12.74 -8.39 -8.53
C ASP A 5 -11.48 -8.14 -7.67
N VAL A 6 -11.67 -7.85 -6.39
CA VAL A 6 -10.59 -7.57 -5.45
C VAL A 6 -10.35 -8.81 -4.60
N ARG A 7 -9.26 -9.53 -4.88
CA ARG A 7 -8.83 -10.70 -4.10
C ARG A 7 -7.61 -10.39 -3.23
N ARG A 8 -7.52 -11.06 -2.07
CA ARG A 8 -6.34 -11.02 -1.20
C ARG A 8 -5.22 -11.86 -1.83
N LEU A 9 -4.01 -11.31 -1.86
CA LEU A 9 -2.81 -12.06 -2.27
C LEU A 9 -2.37 -12.94 -1.09
N THR A 10 -2.07 -14.22 -1.35
CA THR A 10 -1.49 -15.15 -0.36
C THR A 10 0.04 -15.13 -0.45
N PRO A 11 0.77 -15.67 0.55
CA PRO A 11 2.21 -15.91 0.44
C PRO A 11 2.67 -16.59 -0.85
N GLU A 12 1.80 -17.40 -1.46
CA GLU A 12 2.07 -18.10 -2.72
C GLU A 12 2.01 -17.16 -3.93
N ASP A 13 1.27 -16.05 -3.84
CA ASP A 13 1.15 -15.01 -4.87
C ASP A 13 2.32 -13.99 -4.87
N TRP A 14 3.47 -14.32 -4.26
CA TRP A 14 4.61 -13.41 -4.15
C TRP A 14 5.13 -12.90 -5.49
N ARG A 15 4.99 -13.67 -6.57
CA ARG A 15 5.34 -13.24 -7.94
C ARG A 15 4.46 -12.10 -8.43
N THR A 16 3.15 -12.21 -8.17
CA THR A 16 2.17 -11.17 -8.51
C THR A 16 2.45 -9.90 -7.70
N PHE A 17 2.74 -10.05 -6.40
CA PHE A 17 3.13 -8.93 -5.55
C PHE A 17 4.40 -8.24 -6.04
N ARG A 18 5.44 -9.02 -6.38
CA ARG A 18 6.69 -8.51 -6.97
C ARG A 18 6.42 -7.71 -8.24
N ASP A 19 5.65 -8.25 -9.17
CA ASP A 19 5.35 -7.59 -10.44
C ASP A 19 4.64 -6.24 -10.24
N ILE A 20 3.60 -6.22 -9.40
CA ILE A 20 2.86 -5.01 -9.04
C ILE A 20 3.79 -3.99 -8.36
N ARG A 21 4.63 -4.45 -7.42
CA ARG A 21 5.56 -3.60 -6.68
C ARG A 21 6.60 -2.96 -7.60
N LEU A 22 7.16 -3.75 -8.52
CA LEU A 22 8.14 -3.26 -9.50
C LEU A 22 7.48 -2.32 -10.52
N ALA A 23 6.27 -2.62 -10.98
CA ALA A 23 5.52 -1.73 -11.85
C ALA A 23 5.22 -0.39 -11.17
N ALA A 24 4.79 -0.40 -9.90
CA ALA A 24 4.54 0.80 -9.12
C ALA A 24 5.83 1.62 -8.88
N LEU A 25 6.95 0.96 -8.60
CA LEU A 25 8.27 1.62 -8.47
C LEU A 25 8.80 2.19 -9.79
N ALA A 26 8.42 1.61 -10.92
CA ALA A 26 8.79 2.13 -12.24
C ALA A 26 7.93 3.34 -12.64
N ASP A 27 6.64 3.32 -12.26
CA ASP A 27 5.67 4.36 -12.58
C ASP A 27 5.83 5.60 -11.68
N ALA A 28 5.92 5.38 -10.36
CA ALA A 28 5.98 6.44 -9.36
C ALA A 28 7.09 6.17 -8.33
N PRO A 29 8.38 6.22 -8.73
CA PRO A 29 9.49 5.96 -7.82
C PRO A 29 9.52 6.90 -6.60
N GLU A 30 9.06 8.15 -6.76
CA GLU A 30 9.00 9.14 -5.67
C GLU A 30 7.96 8.82 -4.58
N ALA A 31 6.97 7.99 -4.88
CA ALA A 31 5.94 7.57 -3.91
C ALA A 31 6.46 6.49 -2.93
N PHE A 32 7.68 5.99 -3.13
CA PHE A 32 8.27 4.92 -2.33
C PHE A 32 9.65 5.30 -1.80
N SER A 33 9.94 4.89 -0.57
CA SER A 33 11.26 5.02 0.05
C SER A 33 12.32 4.02 -0.47
N SER A 34 12.01 3.32 -1.56
CA SER A 34 12.81 2.27 -2.18
C SER A 34 12.94 2.54 -3.68
N SER A 35 13.87 1.88 -4.36
CA SER A 35 14.14 2.12 -5.78
C SER A 35 13.94 0.87 -6.61
N LEU A 36 13.46 1.03 -7.84
CA LEU A 36 13.25 -0.07 -8.79
C LEU A 36 14.48 -0.96 -8.91
N ALA A 37 15.66 -0.38 -9.17
CA ALA A 37 16.91 -1.13 -9.31
C ALA A 37 17.28 -1.93 -8.05
N ARG A 38 16.94 -1.42 -6.87
CA ARG A 38 17.20 -2.09 -5.59
C ARG A 38 16.28 -3.29 -5.39
N GLU A 39 14.99 -3.12 -5.64
CA GLU A 39 14.02 -4.21 -5.46
C GLU A 39 14.13 -5.26 -6.59
N GLN A 40 14.47 -4.88 -7.82
CA GLN A 40 14.73 -5.85 -8.89
C GLN A 40 15.89 -6.81 -8.56
N ALA A 41 16.88 -6.33 -7.80
CA ALA A 41 18.01 -7.14 -7.35
C ALA A 41 17.67 -8.10 -6.18
N TYR A 42 16.43 -8.10 -5.67
CA TYR A 42 16.02 -9.03 -4.62
C TYR A 42 15.76 -10.42 -5.21
N ASP A 43 16.35 -11.43 -4.58
CA ASP A 43 16.09 -12.84 -4.87
C ASP A 43 14.67 -13.27 -4.46
N ASP A 44 14.21 -14.36 -5.04
CA ASP A 44 12.87 -14.90 -4.80
C ASP A 44 12.60 -15.21 -3.33
N ALA A 45 13.61 -15.68 -2.59
CA ALA A 45 13.49 -15.93 -1.14
C ALA A 45 13.16 -14.65 -0.35
N ARG A 46 13.67 -13.49 -0.79
CA ARG A 46 13.37 -12.20 -0.16
C ARG A 46 11.95 -11.74 -0.49
N TRP A 47 11.48 -11.95 -1.72
CA TRP A 47 10.09 -11.69 -2.10
C TRP A 47 9.10 -12.59 -1.36
N GLN A 48 9.43 -13.88 -1.21
CA GLN A 48 8.66 -14.82 -0.41
C GLN A 48 8.64 -14.42 1.07
N ALA A 49 9.79 -13.98 1.63
CA ALA A 49 9.87 -13.52 3.02
C ALA A 49 9.07 -12.22 3.26
N MET A 50 8.94 -11.33 2.27
CA MET A 50 8.06 -10.16 2.39
C MET A 50 6.58 -10.52 2.42
N MET A 51 6.21 -11.64 1.79
CA MET A 51 4.84 -12.15 1.76
C MET A 51 4.57 -13.23 2.82
N ALA A 52 5.57 -13.60 3.62
CA ALA A 52 5.44 -14.62 4.65
C ALA A 52 4.34 -14.24 5.66
N PRO A 53 3.49 -15.17 6.11
CA PRO A 53 2.35 -14.89 6.98
C PRO A 53 2.74 -14.31 8.35
N GLU A 54 3.97 -14.59 8.81
CA GLU A 54 4.61 -14.02 9.99
C GLU A 54 5.05 -12.55 9.81
N ARG A 55 5.22 -12.11 8.54
CA ARG A 55 5.18 -10.72 8.10
C ARG A 55 3.86 -10.41 7.40
N GLY A 56 2.76 -11.09 7.73
CA GLY A 56 1.46 -10.73 7.22
C GLY A 56 1.26 -9.27 7.60
N HIS A 57 1.21 -8.36 6.63
CA HIS A 57 0.95 -6.95 6.89
C HIS A 57 -0.40 -6.94 7.61
N PRO A 58 -0.41 -6.80 8.95
CA PRO A 58 -1.61 -7.02 9.73
C PRO A 58 -2.54 -5.82 9.56
N ARG A 59 -2.13 -4.85 8.74
CA ARG A 59 -2.83 -3.64 8.42
C ARG A 59 -2.60 -3.23 6.96
N VAL A 60 -3.67 -2.78 6.31
CA VAL A 60 -3.59 -2.04 5.05
C VAL A 60 -3.42 -0.57 5.40
N GLU A 61 -2.49 0.11 4.74
CA GLU A 61 -2.15 1.51 4.99
C GLU A 61 -2.33 2.29 3.68
N LEU A 62 -2.94 3.47 3.78
CA LEU A 62 -3.16 4.36 2.65
C LEU A 62 -2.97 5.81 3.09
N TRP A 63 -2.61 6.67 2.14
CA TRP A 63 -2.51 8.11 2.35
C TRP A 63 -3.71 8.79 1.69
N VAL A 64 -4.30 9.75 2.39
CA VAL A 64 -5.45 10.54 1.93
C VAL A 64 -5.11 12.01 2.04
N VAL A 65 -5.18 12.71 0.91
CA VAL A 65 -5.05 14.17 0.84
C VAL A 65 -6.13 14.84 1.71
N ASP A 66 -5.71 15.84 2.49
CA ASP A 66 -6.57 16.68 3.32
C ASP A 66 -7.59 17.44 2.45
N GLY A 67 -8.85 17.41 2.86
CA GLY A 67 -9.99 17.89 2.05
C GLY A 67 -10.67 16.83 1.18
N ASN A 68 -10.16 15.59 1.13
CA ASN A 68 -10.86 14.47 0.47
C ASN A 68 -11.87 13.79 1.42
N ASP A 69 -12.91 14.52 1.82
CA ASP A 69 -13.95 14.05 2.77
C ASP A 69 -14.71 12.82 2.25
N ARG A 70 -14.90 12.72 0.93
CA ARG A 70 -15.53 11.54 0.30
C ARG A 70 -14.70 10.28 0.49
N ALA A 71 -13.39 10.34 0.22
CA ALA A 71 -12.49 9.20 0.40
C ALA A 71 -12.36 8.84 1.88
N THR A 72 -12.22 9.85 2.76
CA THR A 72 -12.16 9.65 4.21
C THR A 72 -13.40 8.93 4.74
N GLY A 73 -14.60 9.37 4.35
CA GLY A 73 -15.86 8.74 4.76
C GLY A 73 -15.98 7.28 4.27
N LEU A 74 -15.54 7.00 3.04
CA LEU A 74 -15.49 5.66 2.48
C LEU A 74 -14.55 4.76 3.29
N TYR A 75 -13.32 5.20 3.54
CA TYR A 75 -12.32 4.41 4.26
C TYR A 75 -12.69 4.18 5.73
N ARG A 76 -13.22 5.21 6.42
CA ARG A 76 -13.74 5.04 7.79
C ARG A 76 -14.85 4.00 7.85
N ARG A 77 -15.76 3.99 6.86
CA ARG A 77 -16.85 3.01 6.79
C ARG A 77 -16.35 1.58 6.49
N LEU A 78 -15.22 1.47 5.81
CA LEU A 78 -14.52 0.21 5.59
C LEU A 78 -13.68 -0.24 6.79
N GLY A 79 -13.64 0.53 7.89
CA GLY A 79 -12.90 0.20 9.11
C GLY A 79 -11.44 0.67 9.10
N PHE A 80 -11.09 1.65 8.27
CA PHE A 80 -9.80 2.34 8.35
C PHE A 80 -9.87 3.47 9.38
N GLU A 81 -8.79 3.62 10.13
CA GLU A 81 -8.62 4.65 11.16
C GLU A 81 -7.43 5.53 10.80
N PHE A 82 -7.48 6.81 11.16
CA PHE A 82 -6.32 7.69 10.99
C PHE A 82 -5.20 7.26 11.95
N THR A 83 -3.99 7.10 11.44
CA THR A 83 -2.83 6.76 12.28
C THR A 83 -2.22 7.97 12.96
N GLY A 84 -2.67 9.18 12.59
CA GLY A 84 -2.14 10.46 13.07
C GLY A 84 -0.85 10.89 12.38
N GLU A 85 -0.35 10.11 11.42
CA GLU A 85 0.77 10.51 10.57
C GLU A 85 0.25 11.37 9.41
N GLU A 86 0.80 12.57 9.31
CA GLU A 86 0.45 13.53 8.26
C GLU A 86 1.74 14.03 7.62
N GLU A 87 1.88 13.85 6.31
CA GLU A 87 3.03 14.31 5.54
C GLU A 87 2.60 15.41 4.56
N PRO A 88 3.46 16.38 4.24
CA PRO A 88 3.18 17.30 3.15
C PRO A 88 3.03 16.50 1.86
N CYS A 89 1.94 16.75 1.13
CA CYS A 89 1.70 16.05 -0.11
C CYS A 89 2.86 16.31 -1.08
N ALA A 90 3.37 15.26 -1.72
CA ALA A 90 4.52 15.35 -2.61
C ALA A 90 4.23 16.23 -3.85
N ASP A 91 2.97 16.27 -4.29
CA ASP A 91 2.53 17.03 -5.46
C ASP A 91 2.25 18.51 -5.13
N ASP A 92 1.55 18.78 -4.02
CA ASP A 92 1.26 20.14 -3.56
C ASP A 92 1.59 20.30 -2.05
N PRO A 93 2.66 21.05 -1.69
CA PRO A 93 3.09 21.19 -0.30
C PRO A 93 2.13 22.01 0.57
N ARG A 94 1.06 22.59 0.00
CA ARG A 94 -0.02 23.23 0.77
C ARG A 94 -1.05 22.22 1.24
N LEU A 95 -1.10 21.04 0.61
CA LEU A 95 -1.94 19.93 0.99
C LEU A 95 -1.19 18.98 1.93
N ARG A 96 -1.94 18.28 2.78
CA ARG A 96 -1.37 17.29 3.70
C ARG A 96 -1.94 15.92 3.40
N ASP A 97 -1.08 14.94 3.24
CA ASP A 97 -1.48 13.54 3.15
C ASP A 97 -1.59 12.98 4.56
N ARG A 98 -2.78 12.50 4.91
CA ARG A 98 -3.08 11.87 6.19
C ARG A 98 -3.12 10.37 6.01
N ARG A 99 -2.35 9.65 6.81
CA ARG A 99 -2.31 8.19 6.76
C ARG A 99 -3.50 7.59 7.50
N MET A 100 -4.14 6.64 6.83
CA MET A 100 -5.16 5.77 7.39
C MET A 100 -4.70 4.32 7.34
N ALA A 101 -4.91 3.59 8.44
CA ALA A 101 -4.62 2.17 8.51
C ALA A 101 -5.86 1.38 8.96
N ARG A 102 -6.04 0.19 8.40
CA ARG A 102 -7.03 -0.78 8.86
C ARG A 102 -6.34 -2.07 9.21
N ALA A 103 -6.53 -2.54 10.44
CA ALA A 103 -6.13 -3.89 10.81
C ALA A 103 -6.94 -4.92 10.02
N LEU A 104 -6.26 -5.86 9.35
CA LEU A 104 -6.89 -7.02 8.74
C LEU A 104 -6.89 -8.16 9.74
N PRO A 105 -8.01 -8.90 9.89
CA PRO A 105 -8.00 -10.13 10.66
C PRO A 105 -6.97 -11.09 10.05
N VAL A 106 -6.04 -11.52 10.89
CA VAL A 106 -5.25 -12.74 10.68
C VAL A 106 -6.23 -13.89 10.85
N VAL A 107 -6.45 -14.64 9.77
CA VAL A 107 -7.21 -15.90 9.77
C VAL A 107 -6.23 -17.05 9.93
#